data_AF-T0LH39-F1
#
_entry.id   AF-T0LH39-F1
#
_cell.length_a   1.000
_cell.length_b   1.000
_cell.length_c   1.000
_cell.angle_alpha   90.00
_cell.angle_beta   90.00
_cell.angle_gamma   90.00
#
_symmetry.space_group_name_H-M   'P 1'
#
loop_
_entity.id
_entity.type
_entity.pdbx_description
1 polymer ?
#
loop_
_entity_poly.entity_id
_entity_poly.type
_entity_poly.pdbx_seq_one_letter_code
_entity_poly.pdbx_strand_id
1 'polypeptide(L)'
;MVKQTGYGIAAPALSDMSLDEPEIIRQGSRFGVRLKAVAPSIHMIKVDVESEFAPIIGTEKQSEELVRYLMQDFEDDPLSIWNSDIFGRSLSSLVREGIQAKLSLMPENARYKLKETLERIINEGSGGLIAIIL
;
A
#
# COMPACT_ATOMS: atom_id res chain seq x y z
N MET A 1 -6.50 8.88 9.01
CA MET A 1 -6.19 7.53 9.51
C MET A 1 -5.06 6.89 8.71
N VAL A 2 -5.30 6.27 7.53
CA VAL A 2 -4.25 5.53 6.78
C VAL A 2 -2.96 6.32 6.50
N LYS A 3 -3.06 7.61 6.16
CA LYS A 3 -1.88 8.46 5.88
C LYS A 3 -0.95 8.58 7.10
N GLN A 4 -1.52 8.59 8.31
CA GLN A 4 -0.82 8.76 9.57
C GLN A 4 -0.39 7.41 10.18
N THR A 5 -1.32 6.45 10.24
CA THR A 5 -1.10 5.17 10.94
C THR A 5 -0.51 4.09 10.04
N GLY A 6 -0.51 4.29 8.73
CA GLY A 6 -0.13 3.28 7.75
C GLY A 6 -1.20 2.21 7.47
N TYR A 7 -2.28 2.18 8.25
CA TYR A 7 -3.38 1.23 8.07
C TYR A 7 -4.73 1.93 8.22
N GLY A 8 -5.62 1.71 7.25
CA GLY A 8 -6.98 2.25 7.27
C GLY A 8 -8.00 1.18 6.93
N ILE A 9 -9.17 1.30 7.54
CA ILE A 9 -10.29 0.38 7.32
C ILE A 9 -11.49 1.23 6.87
N ALA A 10 -12.11 0.85 5.78
CA ALA A 10 -13.44 1.31 5.42
C ALA A 10 -14.44 0.19 5.74
N ALA A 11 -15.33 0.47 6.69
CA ALA A 11 -16.37 -0.46 7.09
C ALA A 11 -17.42 -0.60 5.97
N PRO A 12 -17.99 -1.80 5.76
CA PRO A 12 -19.08 -2.00 4.81
C PRO A 12 -20.28 -1.12 5.15
N ALA A 13 -20.96 -0.62 4.13
CA ALA A 13 -22.29 -0.07 4.30
C ALA A 13 -23.32 -1.22 4.44
N LEU A 14 -24.50 -0.91 4.98
CA LEU A 14 -25.60 -1.88 5.05
C LEU A 14 -25.99 -2.44 3.66
N SER A 15 -25.83 -1.63 2.60
CA SER A 15 -26.06 -2.04 1.22
C SER A 15 -25.09 -3.11 0.72
N ASP A 16 -23.93 -3.23 1.35
CA ASP A 16 -22.88 -4.17 0.95
C ASP A 16 -23.00 -5.51 1.70
N MET A 17 -23.96 -5.62 2.63
CA MET A 17 -24.18 -6.81 3.42
C MET A 17 -25.12 -7.78 2.71
N SER A 18 -24.74 -9.04 2.63
CA SER A 18 -25.60 -10.15 2.22
C SER A 18 -26.03 -10.93 3.45
N LEU A 19 -27.32 -11.14 3.61
CA LEU A 19 -27.91 -11.96 4.68
C LEU A 19 -28.45 -13.26 4.07
N ASP A 20 -27.96 -14.39 4.57
CA ASP A 20 -28.48 -15.70 4.21
C ASP A 20 -29.86 -15.92 4.86
N GLU A 21 -30.65 -16.84 4.29
CA GLU A 21 -31.98 -17.17 4.82
C GLU A 21 -31.87 -17.64 6.29
N PRO A 22 -32.72 -17.11 7.20
CA PRO A 22 -32.70 -17.54 8.60
C PRO A 22 -33.06 -19.01 8.77
N GLU A 23 -32.21 -19.77 9.47
CA GLU A 23 -32.45 -21.20 9.72
C GLU A 23 -32.91 -21.43 11.16
N ILE A 24 -33.94 -22.26 11.37
CA ILE A 24 -34.30 -22.72 12.71
C ILE A 24 -33.29 -23.78 13.15
N ILE A 25 -32.64 -23.53 14.27
CA ILE A 25 -31.71 -24.48 14.89
C ILE A 25 -32.30 -25.05 16.17
N ARG A 26 -31.98 -26.31 16.46
CA ARG A 26 -32.40 -26.99 17.69
C ARG A 26 -31.19 -27.44 18.47
N GLN A 27 -31.14 -27.11 19.76
CA GLN A 27 -30.12 -27.58 20.69
C GLN A 27 -30.82 -28.19 21.92
N GLY A 28 -30.86 -29.54 21.96
CA GLY A 28 -31.60 -30.29 22.98
C GLY A 28 -33.12 -30.02 22.91
N SER A 29 -33.68 -29.43 23.97
CA SER A 29 -35.09 -29.02 24.06
C SER A 29 -35.36 -27.58 23.61
N ARG A 30 -34.33 -26.80 23.28
CA ARG A 30 -34.46 -25.39 22.90
C ARG A 30 -34.38 -25.20 21.39
N PHE A 31 -35.13 -24.22 20.89
CA PHE A 31 -35.10 -23.77 19.50
C PHE A 31 -34.50 -22.36 19.43
N GLY A 32 -33.83 -22.05 18.33
CA GLY A 32 -33.29 -20.74 18.04
C GLY A 32 -33.31 -20.46 16.54
N VAL A 33 -32.91 -19.25 16.16
CA VAL A 33 -32.76 -18.85 14.77
C VAL A 33 -31.29 -18.53 14.53
N ARG A 34 -30.70 -19.13 13.50
CA ARG A 34 -29.36 -18.79 13.02
C ARG A 34 -29.52 -17.77 11.90
N LEU A 35 -28.83 -16.64 12.06
CA LEU A 35 -28.65 -15.63 11.04
C LEU A 35 -27.18 -15.63 10.62
N LYS A 36 -26.92 -15.65 9.33
CA LYS A 36 -25.56 -15.55 8.79
C LYS A 36 -25.51 -14.38 7.82
N ALA A 37 -24.61 -13.43 8.08
CA ALA A 37 -24.40 -12.28 7.22
C ALA A 37 -22.93 -12.22 6.79
N VAL A 38 -22.69 -11.74 5.58
CA VAL A 38 -21.35 -11.49 5.02
C VAL A 38 -21.30 -10.06 4.52
N ALA A 39 -20.22 -9.34 4.81
CA ALA A 39 -20.03 -7.97 4.38
C ALA A 39 -18.56 -7.73 4.03
N PRO A 40 -18.24 -7.07 2.91
CA PRO A 40 -16.87 -6.80 2.50
C PRO A 40 -16.27 -5.61 3.28
N SER A 41 -15.08 -5.77 3.84
CA SER A 41 -14.30 -4.65 4.39
C SER A 41 -13.14 -4.29 3.45
N ILE A 42 -12.87 -3.00 3.28
CA ILE A 42 -11.72 -2.53 2.50
C ILE A 42 -10.60 -2.13 3.46
N HIS A 43 -9.44 -2.74 3.28
CA HIS A 43 -8.24 -2.48 4.05
C HIS A 43 -7.22 -1.77 3.16
N MET A 44 -6.81 -0.58 3.58
CA MET A 44 -5.78 0.21 2.89
C MET A 44 -4.49 0.15 3.71
N ILE A 45 -3.39 -0.20 3.06
CA ILE A 45 -2.06 -0.28 3.68
C ILE A 45 -1.16 0.72 2.98
N LYS A 46 -0.58 1.64 3.75
CA LYS A 46 0.45 2.57 3.25
C LYS A 46 1.80 1.85 3.32
N VAL A 47 2.50 1.81 2.21
CA VAL A 47 3.87 1.28 2.11
C VAL A 47 4.73 2.38 1.49
N ASP A 48 5.91 2.59 2.07
CA ASP A 48 6.89 3.53 1.53
C ASP A 48 7.73 2.79 0.47
N VAL A 49 7.80 3.35 -0.73
CA VAL A 49 8.58 2.80 -1.85
C VAL A 49 9.75 3.72 -2.09
N GLU A 50 10.93 3.23 -1.78
CA GLU A 50 12.18 3.96 -2.02
C GLU A 50 12.63 3.74 -3.47
N SER A 51 13.05 4.79 -4.15
CA SER A 51 13.71 4.70 -5.46
C SER A 51 14.89 5.65 -5.47
N GLU A 52 16.01 5.16 -5.96
CA GLU A 52 17.23 5.94 -6.10
C GLU A 52 17.44 6.28 -7.57
N PHE A 53 17.86 7.52 -7.84
CA PHE A 53 18.30 7.96 -9.15
C PHE A 53 19.78 8.36 -9.06
N ALA A 54 20.65 7.49 -9.59
CA ALA A 54 22.10 7.68 -9.57
C ALA A 54 22.64 7.72 -11.03
N PRO A 55 22.51 8.85 -11.74
CA PRO A 55 23.04 8.97 -13.09
C PRO A 55 24.57 8.95 -13.07
N ILE A 56 25.18 8.26 -14.03
CA ILE A 56 26.64 8.27 -14.20
C ILE A 56 27.02 9.49 -15.04
N ILE A 57 27.72 10.45 -14.42
CA ILE A 57 28.06 11.73 -15.03
C ILE A 57 29.57 11.82 -15.21
N GLY A 58 30.03 11.32 -16.35
CA GLY A 58 31.38 11.52 -16.90
C GLY A 58 32.49 11.78 -15.88
N THR A 59 32.92 13.04 -15.79
CA THR A 59 34.02 13.49 -14.94
C THR A 59 33.55 14.00 -13.56
N GLU A 60 34.46 13.98 -12.58
CA GLU A 60 34.22 14.51 -11.23
C GLU A 60 33.68 15.94 -11.24
N LYS A 61 34.29 16.82 -12.05
CA LYS A 61 33.85 18.21 -12.20
C LYS A 61 32.39 18.34 -12.67
N GLN A 62 31.97 17.48 -13.61
CA GLN A 62 30.58 17.48 -14.08
C GLN A 62 29.61 16.96 -13.01
N SER A 63 30.05 16.02 -12.18
CA SER A 63 29.27 15.57 -11.02
C SER A 63 29.11 16.68 -9.98
N GLU A 64 30.18 17.43 -9.67
CA GLU A 64 30.12 18.59 -8.78
C GLU A 64 29.21 19.70 -9.31
N GLU A 65 29.27 19.99 -10.62
CA GLU A 65 28.40 20.97 -11.27
C GLU A 65 26.92 20.59 -11.16
N LEU A 66 26.58 19.30 -11.34
CA LEU A 66 25.19 18.85 -11.15
C LEU A 66 24.75 19.02 -9.69
N VAL A 67 25.57 18.62 -8.72
CA VAL A 67 25.21 18.76 -7.30
C VAL A 67 24.95 20.23 -6.95
N ARG A 68 25.81 21.15 -7.42
CA ARG A 68 25.60 22.59 -7.22
C ARG A 68 24.30 23.07 -7.86
N TYR A 69 24.01 22.65 -9.09
CA TYR A 69 22.76 22.99 -9.77
C TYR A 69 21.52 22.51 -9.00
N LEU A 70 21.55 21.28 -8.49
CA LEU A 70 20.43 20.73 -7.71
C LEU A 70 20.26 21.38 -6.35
N MET A 71 21.35 21.83 -5.72
CA MET A 71 21.33 22.47 -4.41
C MET A 71 20.98 23.96 -4.47
N GLN A 72 21.18 24.62 -5.62
CA GLN A 72 20.98 26.06 -5.76
C GLN A 72 19.56 26.51 -5.38
N ASP A 73 18.54 25.78 -5.82
CA ASP A 73 17.13 26.11 -5.54
C ASP A 73 16.57 25.34 -4.33
N PHE A 74 17.32 24.34 -3.83
CA PHE A 74 16.92 23.50 -2.71
C PHE A 74 16.90 24.26 -1.38
N GLU A 75 17.83 25.22 -1.20
CA GLU A 75 17.92 26.01 0.04
C GLU A 75 16.69 26.91 0.24
N ASP A 76 16.10 27.40 -0.86
CA ASP A 76 14.92 28.28 -0.84
C ASP A 76 13.60 27.50 -0.84
N ASP A 77 13.50 26.43 -1.65
CA ASP A 77 12.35 25.52 -1.67
C ASP A 77 12.80 24.08 -1.96
N PRO A 78 12.83 23.18 -0.96
CA PRO A 78 13.19 21.79 -1.13
C PRO A 78 12.32 21.02 -2.13
N LEU A 79 11.11 21.50 -2.43
CA LEU A 79 10.22 20.88 -3.42
C LEU A 79 10.53 21.34 -4.86
N SER A 80 11.25 22.44 -5.03
CA SER A 80 11.62 22.96 -6.36
C SER A 80 12.48 21.97 -7.14
N ILE A 81 13.31 21.18 -6.45
CA ILE A 81 14.21 20.16 -7.04
C ILE A 81 13.45 19.13 -7.90
N TRP A 82 12.16 18.89 -7.60
CA TRP A 82 11.32 17.96 -8.36
C TRP A 82 10.97 18.47 -9.76
N ASN A 83 11.00 19.80 -9.93
CA ASN A 83 10.77 20.48 -11.21
C ASN A 83 12.06 20.72 -11.98
N SER A 84 13.23 20.47 -11.38
CA SER A 84 14.51 20.63 -12.06
C SER A 84 14.60 19.69 -13.26
N ASP A 85 14.91 20.27 -14.41
CA ASP A 85 15.20 19.53 -15.62
C ASP A 85 16.62 18.95 -15.55
N ILE A 86 16.69 17.63 -15.66
CA ILE A 86 17.93 16.85 -15.66
C ILE A 86 17.95 16.03 -16.95
N PHE A 87 18.92 16.29 -17.83
CA PHE A 87 19.05 15.61 -19.13
C PHE A 87 17.79 15.69 -20.02
N GLY A 88 17.07 16.82 -20.00
CA GLY A 88 15.87 17.03 -20.81
C GLY A 88 14.61 16.33 -20.27
N ARG A 89 14.66 15.85 -19.02
CA ARG A 89 13.51 15.29 -18.30
C ARG A 89 13.45 15.87 -16.88
N SER A 90 12.24 16.11 -16.37
CA SER A 90 12.08 16.49 -14.96
C SER A 90 12.53 15.34 -14.02
N LEU A 91 13.24 15.65 -12.94
CA LEU A 91 13.63 14.67 -11.91
C LEU A 91 12.43 13.87 -11.38
N SER A 92 11.29 14.53 -11.16
CA SER A 92 10.05 13.88 -10.70
C SER A 92 9.56 12.77 -11.62
N SER A 93 9.72 12.91 -12.93
CA SER A 93 9.38 11.85 -13.89
C SER A 93 10.30 10.64 -13.75
N LEU A 94 11.60 10.85 -13.58
CA LEU A 94 12.59 9.78 -13.44
C LEU A 94 12.38 8.97 -12.16
N VAL A 95 12.16 9.65 -11.05
CA VAL A 95 11.88 8.99 -9.76
C VAL A 95 10.53 8.27 -9.78
N ARG A 96 9.49 8.87 -10.39
CA ARG A 96 8.18 8.23 -10.53
C ARG A 96 8.24 6.94 -11.33
N GLU A 97 9.04 6.90 -12.40
CA GLU A 97 9.27 5.67 -13.17
C GLU A 97 9.91 4.58 -12.32
N GLY A 98 10.93 4.91 -11.53
CA GLY A 98 11.57 3.95 -10.62
C GLY A 98 10.61 3.41 -9.56
N ILE A 99 9.78 4.27 -8.96
CA ILE A 99 8.71 3.85 -8.03
C ILE A 99 7.71 2.94 -8.73
N GLN A 100 7.22 3.32 -9.91
CA GLN A 100 6.23 2.55 -10.65
C GLN A 100 6.76 1.17 -11.07
N ALA A 101 8.04 1.09 -11.46
CA ALA A 101 8.71 -0.17 -11.74
C ALA A 101 8.71 -1.07 -10.49
N LYS A 102 9.09 -0.54 -9.31
CA LYS A 102 9.08 -1.31 -8.05
C LYS A 102 7.67 -1.75 -7.62
N LEU A 103 6.67 -0.88 -7.79
CA LEU A 103 5.27 -1.22 -7.51
C LEU A 103 4.78 -2.40 -8.37
N SER A 104 5.26 -2.52 -9.61
CA SER A 104 4.92 -3.62 -10.50
C SER A 104 5.52 -4.97 -10.10
N LEU A 105 6.55 -4.97 -9.24
CA LEU A 105 7.24 -6.20 -8.81
C LEU A 105 6.41 -7.07 -7.87
N MET A 106 5.39 -6.52 -7.19
CA MET A 106 4.58 -7.31 -6.26
C MET A 106 3.78 -8.37 -7.01
N PRO A 107 4.12 -9.67 -6.88
CA PRO A 107 3.46 -10.72 -7.65
C PRO A 107 2.00 -10.90 -7.23
N GLU A 108 1.14 -11.33 -8.15
CA GLU A 108 -0.30 -11.48 -7.88
C GLU A 108 -0.58 -12.51 -6.77
N ASN A 109 0.15 -13.62 -6.75
CA ASN A 109 0.05 -14.64 -5.70
C ASN A 109 0.39 -14.09 -4.30
N ALA A 110 1.35 -13.16 -4.19
CA ALA A 110 1.67 -12.51 -2.92
C ALA A 110 0.52 -11.60 -2.46
N ARG A 111 -0.15 -10.90 -3.39
CA ARG A 111 -1.34 -10.09 -3.10
C ARG A 111 -2.49 -10.95 -2.58
N TYR A 112 -2.75 -12.09 -3.20
CA TYR A 112 -3.78 -13.03 -2.75
C TYR A 112 -3.48 -13.61 -1.37
N LYS A 113 -2.25 -14.06 -1.13
CA LYS A 113 -1.85 -14.58 0.20
C LYS A 113 -2.01 -13.53 1.29
N LEU A 114 -1.66 -12.28 1.02
CA LEU A 114 -1.87 -11.18 1.97
C LEU A 114 -3.35 -10.97 2.27
N LYS A 115 -4.20 -10.96 1.23
CA LYS A 115 -5.66 -10.86 1.37
C LYS A 115 -6.23 -12.00 2.22
N GLU A 116 -5.92 -13.25 1.89
CA GLU A 116 -6.40 -14.42 2.65
C GLU A 116 -5.94 -14.39 4.10
N THR A 117 -4.70 -13.98 4.35
CA THR A 117 -4.16 -13.86 5.70
C THR A 117 -4.95 -12.83 6.51
N LEU A 118 -5.24 -11.66 5.92
CA LEU A 118 -6.06 -10.63 6.57
C LEU A 118 -7.50 -11.13 6.83
N GLU A 119 -8.12 -11.81 5.86
CA GLU A 119 -9.45 -12.39 6.00
C GLU A 119 -9.52 -13.39 7.16
N ARG A 120 -8.50 -14.25 7.29
CA ARG A 120 -8.44 -15.24 8.38
C ARG A 120 -8.26 -14.58 9.75
N ILE A 121 -7.40 -13.57 9.86
CA ILE A 121 -7.19 -12.85 11.13
C ILE A 121 -8.49 -12.20 11.62
N ILE A 122 -9.24 -11.59 10.71
CA ILE A 122 -10.50 -10.90 11.03
C ILE A 122 -11.57 -11.91 11.48
N ASN A 123 -11.71 -13.03 10.77
CA ASN A 123 -12.78 -14.01 11.04
C ASN A 123 -12.46 -14.97 12.19
N GLU A 124 -11.21 -15.43 12.29
CA GLU A 124 -10.79 -16.43 13.28
C GLU A 124 -10.33 -15.80 14.59
N GLY A 125 -10.15 -14.47 14.62
CA GLY A 125 -9.74 -13.72 15.83
C GLY A 125 -8.37 -14.11 16.37
N SER A 126 -7.53 -14.77 15.57
CA SER A 126 -6.23 -15.25 16.01
C SER A 126 -5.20 -14.12 15.91
N GLY A 127 -4.66 -13.70 17.05
CA GLY A 127 -3.44 -12.89 17.15
C GLY A 127 -2.18 -13.69 16.81
N GLY A 128 -2.29 -14.63 15.86
CA GLY A 128 -1.23 -15.54 15.48
C GLY A 128 -0.11 -14.84 14.70
N LEU A 129 1.10 -15.39 14.82
CA LEU A 129 2.28 -14.95 14.09
C LEU A 129 2.05 -15.10 12.57
N ILE A 130 2.16 -14.00 11.83
CA ILE A 130 2.20 -14.05 10.37
C ILE A 130 3.67 -14.17 9.95
N ALA A 131 4.03 -15.30 9.33
CA ALA A 131 5.34 -15.45 8.69
C ALA A 131 5.17 -15.27 7.17
N ILE A 132 5.74 -14.19 6.64
CA ILE A 132 5.90 -14.00 5.19
C ILE A 132 7.33 -14.39 4.85
N ILE A 133 7.48 -15.47 4.10
CA ILE A 133 8.78 -15.92 3.58
C ILE A 133 8.90 -15.38 2.15
N LEU A 134 9.97 -14.62 1.90
CA LEU A 134 10.28 -13.97 0.61
C LEU A 134 11.38 -14.71 -0.12
#